data_AF-B1JZ86-F1
#
_entry.id   AF-B1JZ86-F1
#
_cell.length_a   1.000
_cell.length_b   1.000
_cell.length_c   1.000
_cell.angle_alpha   90.00
_cell.angle_beta   90.00
_cell.angle_gamma   90.00
#
_symmetry.space_group_name_H-M   'P 1'
#
loop_
_entity.id
_entity.type
_entity.pdbx_description
1 polymer ?
#
loop_
_entity_poly.entity_id
_entity_poly.type
_entity_poly.pdbx_seq_one_letter_code
_entity_poly.pdbx_strand_id
1 'polypeptide(L)'
;MSGISAAHSRTTRARSHASLKRQRTPSARLSALALAIAALAPCYGHASGTDLVETNLIVKGGDSGDPIASGAGSIAIGAGAKATGETGGDYSAIAIGDRAVANGRSTIAVGEAANVHGDRSSAFGVSSSVNANRALALGADAKVTAHGAVALGQGSVADRTNTVSIGTADTQRQLVNLGAGTRDTDATNLSQLKPVVAALGGDAAVNADGTVRGPNYTVDGRSFNTVGGALTQLDGRVTTIDGRVTTVENNVTSIRNDVTDLGTRLDNGTTGLVRQDPANLAISIGADKGGTSVSVGGTDGTRTLTGLSNGTGDTDAVTVAQLKATGLIDPNGKALGAIVYDDLTLNRATLGGVGGTLLDNVKAGAIAASSMQAVNGGQLFSMQQQFETRLESLDTRIKNIEQVGPNTRPPTGEQGGQLAQLGDGSGATGSDSMALGPNSSASGNGSLAIGNNTTASSQNSVALGNGSVADRDNTVSVGAPGQERQITNVKAGTAPTDAVNVQQLNDHIGSVRSDMDHYRRDASGGIASAVAIANLPQASLAGESMVAIAGGTYSGQSAVAFGLSTATRNGRWVVKASGSTNTRGTVAVGAGAGYRW
;
A
#
# COMPACT_ATOMS: atom_id res chain seq x y z
N MET A 1 70.44 -15.24 71.29
CA MET A 1 70.54 -16.56 71.94
C MET A 1 71.92 -17.12 71.56
N SER A 2 72.97 -16.92 72.36
CA SER A 2 73.35 -17.65 73.58
C SER A 2 73.59 -19.15 73.36
N GLY A 3 74.86 -19.54 73.27
CA GLY A 3 75.49 -20.46 74.23
C GLY A 3 75.55 -21.97 73.96
N ILE A 4 76.80 -22.49 73.96
CA ILE A 4 77.34 -23.48 74.93
C ILE A 4 77.30 -25.00 74.61
N SER A 5 78.52 -25.60 74.61
CA SER A 5 78.95 -26.91 75.21
C SER A 5 78.63 -28.24 74.49
N ALA A 6 79.42 -29.33 74.53
CA ALA A 6 80.82 -29.62 74.87
C ALA A 6 81.11 -31.12 74.61
N ALA A 7 82.36 -31.40 74.21
CA ALA A 7 83.30 -32.42 74.74
C ALA A 7 82.99 -33.94 74.84
N HIS A 8 84.01 -34.72 74.46
CA HIS A 8 84.65 -35.92 75.09
C HIS A 8 85.83 -36.32 74.17
N SER A 9 87.15 -36.28 74.48
CA SER A 9 88.03 -36.70 75.59
C SER A 9 88.27 -38.22 75.73
N ARG A 10 89.50 -38.67 75.42
CA ARG A 10 90.39 -39.52 76.26
C ARG A 10 91.71 -39.88 75.53
N THR A 11 92.86 -39.32 75.96
CA THR A 11 93.94 -39.85 76.87
C THR A 11 95.04 -40.70 76.20
N THR A 12 96.25 -40.15 75.97
CA THR A 12 97.52 -40.17 76.76
C THR A 12 98.39 -41.45 76.68
N ARG A 13 99.64 -41.29 76.19
CA ARG A 13 100.85 -41.74 76.93
C ARG A 13 102.14 -41.12 76.37
N ALA A 14 102.98 -40.63 77.29
CA ALA A 14 104.30 -40.06 77.08
C ALA A 14 105.44 -41.06 77.36
N ARG A 15 106.65 -40.80 76.84
CA ARG A 15 108.01 -41.22 77.30
C ARG A 15 109.04 -40.48 76.44
N SER A 16 109.70 -39.39 76.88
CA SER A 16 110.82 -39.21 77.82
C SER A 16 112.20 -39.71 77.36
N HIS A 17 113.04 -38.74 76.95
CA HIS A 17 114.50 -38.58 77.13
C HIS A 17 115.49 -39.76 76.96
N ALA A 18 116.49 -39.55 76.08
CA ALA A 18 117.91 -39.73 76.45
C ALA A 18 118.83 -38.92 75.51
N SER A 19 119.68 -38.11 76.12
CA SER A 19 120.75 -37.29 75.54
C SER A 19 122.06 -38.09 75.53
N LEU A 20 122.87 -37.99 74.46
CA LEU A 20 124.30 -38.31 74.51
C LEU A 20 125.08 -37.39 73.57
N LYS A 21 125.79 -36.44 74.18
CA LYS A 21 126.91 -35.68 73.61
C LYS A 21 128.22 -36.43 73.91
N ARG A 22 129.07 -36.62 72.89
CA ARG A 22 130.55 -36.73 72.91
C ARG A 22 131.00 -37.17 71.50
N GLN A 23 132.13 -36.84 70.91
CA GLN A 23 133.23 -35.87 71.10
C GLN A 23 134.01 -35.94 69.76
N ARG A 24 134.44 -34.82 69.18
CA ARG A 24 135.36 -34.80 68.03
C ARG A 24 136.81 -34.89 68.51
N THR A 25 137.64 -35.75 67.90
CA THR A 25 138.93 -35.45 67.22
C THR A 25 139.62 -36.71 66.63
N PRO A 26 140.54 -36.55 65.64
CA PRO A 26 140.93 -37.57 64.65
C PRO A 26 142.26 -38.28 64.95
N SER A 27 142.58 -39.37 64.24
CA SER A 27 143.93 -39.74 63.74
C SER A 27 143.92 -41.06 62.97
N ALA A 28 144.51 -41.05 61.79
CA ALA A 28 144.82 -42.22 60.97
C ALA A 28 145.97 -43.06 61.57
N ARG A 29 145.93 -44.39 61.38
CA ARG A 29 147.12 -45.23 61.11
C ARG A 29 146.72 -46.45 60.28
N LEU A 30 147.26 -46.55 59.07
CA LEU A 30 147.42 -47.82 58.36
C LEU A 30 148.44 -48.68 59.12
N SER A 31 148.16 -49.97 59.31
CA SER A 31 149.20 -50.98 59.49
C SER A 31 148.73 -52.38 59.14
N ALA A 32 149.35 -52.94 58.10
CA ALA A 32 149.84 -54.32 58.05
C ALA A 32 148.86 -55.49 58.30
N LEU A 33 147.58 -55.35 57.94
CA LEU A 33 146.64 -56.48 57.84
C LEU A 33 146.07 -56.62 56.41
N ALA A 34 146.89 -56.29 55.41
CA ALA A 34 146.57 -56.39 53.99
C ALA A 34 147.49 -57.38 53.23
N LEU A 35 148.24 -58.24 53.93
CA LEU A 35 149.22 -59.13 53.30
C LEU A 35 149.21 -60.58 53.83
N ALA A 36 148.09 -61.05 54.38
CA ALA A 36 147.98 -62.41 54.93
C ALA A 36 146.67 -63.12 54.54
N ILE A 37 146.29 -63.07 53.27
CA ILE A 37 145.39 -64.04 52.63
C ILE A 37 146.02 -64.43 51.29
N ALA A 38 147.16 -65.12 51.38
CA ALA A 38 147.82 -65.78 50.27
C ALA A 38 148.37 -67.13 50.76
N ALA A 39 147.48 -68.00 51.24
CA ALA A 39 147.68 -69.44 51.32
C ALA A 39 146.34 -70.10 51.71
N LEU A 40 145.94 -71.12 50.94
CA LEU A 40 144.78 -72.03 51.11
C LEU A 40 143.54 -71.71 50.25
N ALA A 41 143.69 -72.05 48.97
CA ALA A 41 142.65 -72.38 47.97
C ALA A 41 141.82 -73.64 48.42
N PRO A 42 140.70 -74.05 47.77
CA PRO A 42 140.39 -73.81 46.35
C PRO A 42 138.91 -73.61 45.94
N CYS A 43 138.74 -73.35 44.64
CA CYS A 43 137.53 -73.44 43.82
C CYS A 43 136.66 -72.18 43.72
N TYR A 44 137.15 -71.12 43.04
CA TYR A 44 136.37 -70.35 42.06
C TYR A 44 137.35 -69.65 41.10
N GLY A 45 137.04 -69.72 39.80
CA GLY A 45 137.89 -69.24 38.71
C GLY A 45 138.15 -67.74 38.75
N HIS A 46 139.35 -67.38 38.29
CA HIS A 46 139.93 -66.06 38.25
C HIS A 46 139.04 -64.97 37.63
N ALA A 47 138.85 -63.86 38.36
CA ALA A 47 138.81 -62.52 37.82
C ALA A 47 139.74 -61.63 38.67
N SER A 48 140.87 -61.27 38.08
CA SER A 48 141.88 -60.36 38.63
C SER A 48 141.42 -58.91 38.50
N GLY A 49 141.56 -58.12 39.58
CA GLY A 49 141.60 -56.65 39.49
C GLY A 49 140.55 -55.94 40.33
N THR A 50 140.99 -55.38 41.45
CA THR A 50 140.59 -54.09 42.05
C THR A 50 139.29 -53.43 41.56
N ASP A 51 138.22 -53.45 42.35
CA ASP A 51 137.07 -52.55 42.15
C ASP A 51 136.47 -52.05 43.47
N LEU A 52 137.25 -51.19 44.14
CA LEU A 52 136.76 -50.08 44.94
C LEU A 52 137.64 -48.88 44.55
N VAL A 53 137.40 -48.33 43.35
CA VAL A 53 137.99 -47.04 42.99
C VAL A 53 137.25 -46.00 43.83
N GLU A 54 137.96 -45.11 44.55
CA GLU A 54 137.37 -44.12 45.48
C GLU A 54 136.30 -43.19 44.85
N THR A 55 136.08 -43.26 43.53
CA THR A 55 135.09 -42.50 42.76
C THR A 55 133.84 -43.27 42.31
N ASN A 56 133.80 -44.62 42.29
CA ASN A 56 132.67 -45.41 41.76
C ASN A 56 132.34 -46.65 42.65
N LEU A 57 131.07 -47.08 42.67
CA LEU A 57 130.63 -48.30 43.36
C LEU A 57 130.13 -49.36 42.36
N ILE A 58 130.77 -50.52 42.39
CA ILE A 58 130.44 -51.68 41.56
C ILE A 58 130.10 -52.87 42.46
N VAL A 59 128.92 -53.47 42.27
CA VAL A 59 128.50 -54.68 43.00
C VAL A 59 128.13 -55.76 42.01
N LYS A 60 128.93 -56.83 41.99
CA LYS A 60 128.74 -57.98 41.10
C LYS A 60 127.75 -59.00 41.68
N GLY A 61 126.86 -59.51 40.83
CA GLY A 61 126.02 -60.65 41.12
C GLY A 61 125.31 -61.14 39.86
N GLY A 62 125.59 -62.39 39.43
CA GLY A 62 124.97 -63.06 38.27
C GLY A 62 125.89 -63.29 37.07
N ASP A 63 125.39 -64.02 36.06
CA ASP A 63 126.15 -64.48 34.87
C ASP A 63 126.00 -63.59 33.62
N SER A 64 125.19 -62.52 33.68
CA SER A 64 124.83 -61.66 32.54
C SER A 64 125.90 -60.64 32.11
N GLY A 65 127.17 -60.88 32.45
CA GLY A 65 128.30 -59.98 32.19
C GLY A 65 128.62 -59.03 33.35
N ASP A 66 129.80 -58.42 33.30
CA ASP A 66 130.28 -57.53 34.37
C ASP A 66 129.53 -56.18 34.35
N PRO A 67 129.11 -55.65 35.52
CA PRO A 67 128.63 -54.27 35.61
C PRO A 67 129.70 -53.27 35.17
N ILE A 68 129.28 -52.21 34.48
CA ILE A 68 130.14 -51.15 33.96
C ILE A 68 129.71 -49.83 34.60
N ALA A 69 130.60 -49.20 35.37
CA ALA A 69 130.44 -47.83 35.85
C ALA A 69 131.55 -46.95 35.27
N SER A 70 131.20 -46.00 34.41
CA SER A 70 132.15 -45.03 33.82
C SER A 70 131.70 -43.59 34.07
N GLY A 71 132.64 -42.66 34.23
CA GLY A 71 132.37 -41.29 34.69
C GLY A 71 132.36 -41.19 36.21
N ALA A 72 132.71 -40.04 36.77
CA ALA A 72 132.90 -39.87 38.21
C ALA A 72 131.56 -39.96 38.97
N GLY A 73 131.53 -40.73 40.07
CA GLY A 73 130.36 -40.88 40.92
C GLY A 73 129.29 -41.83 40.39
N SER A 74 129.59 -42.63 39.36
CA SER A 74 128.62 -43.57 38.77
C SER A 74 128.52 -44.86 39.59
N ILE A 75 127.31 -45.42 39.64
CA ILE A 75 126.99 -46.62 40.43
C ILE A 75 126.38 -47.66 39.50
N ALA A 76 126.99 -48.84 39.41
CA ALA A 76 126.47 -49.98 38.66
C ALA A 76 126.33 -51.20 39.58
N ILE A 77 125.10 -51.69 39.78
CA ILE A 77 124.78 -52.78 40.70
C ILE A 77 123.93 -53.82 39.97
N GLY A 78 124.42 -55.07 39.88
CA GLY A 78 123.75 -56.18 39.18
C GLY A 78 124.47 -56.62 37.89
N ALA A 79 124.30 -57.88 37.48
CA ALA A 79 124.96 -58.40 36.28
C ALA A 79 124.55 -57.63 35.02
N GLY A 80 125.52 -57.25 34.20
CA GLY A 80 125.31 -56.47 32.98
C GLY A 80 124.79 -55.04 33.19
N ALA A 81 124.69 -54.55 34.43
CA ALA A 81 124.27 -53.17 34.71
C ALA A 81 125.30 -52.17 34.15
N LYS A 82 124.84 -51.17 33.40
CA LYS A 82 125.69 -50.19 32.72
C LYS A 82 125.30 -48.78 33.14
N ALA A 83 126.11 -48.16 33.99
CA ALA A 83 126.04 -46.76 34.36
C ALA A 83 127.15 -45.98 33.65
N THR A 84 126.80 -45.28 32.57
CA THR A 84 127.74 -44.43 31.83
C THR A 84 127.43 -42.96 32.08
N GLY A 85 128.02 -42.43 33.14
CA GLY A 85 128.09 -41.00 33.41
C GLY A 85 129.07 -40.29 32.47
N GLU A 86 129.05 -38.96 32.49
CA GLU A 86 129.89 -38.13 31.63
C GLU A 86 131.37 -38.29 32.01
N THR A 87 132.24 -38.55 31.03
CA THR A 87 133.68 -38.70 31.28
C THR A 87 134.28 -37.33 31.56
N GLY A 88 134.72 -37.08 32.80
CA GLY A 88 135.33 -35.82 33.23
C GLY A 88 134.39 -34.75 33.79
N GLY A 89 133.10 -35.07 34.01
CA GLY A 89 132.12 -34.17 34.63
C GLY A 89 131.67 -34.62 36.02
N ASP A 90 130.96 -33.72 36.75
CA ASP A 90 130.36 -33.97 38.08
C ASP A 90 129.06 -34.80 38.03
N TYR A 91 128.63 -35.26 36.84
CA TYR A 91 127.35 -35.92 36.65
C TYR A 91 127.48 -37.44 36.72
N SER A 92 126.84 -38.02 37.73
CA SER A 92 126.76 -39.46 37.92
C SER A 92 125.64 -40.11 37.10
N ALA A 93 125.83 -41.39 36.77
CA ALA A 93 124.76 -42.28 36.34
C ALA A 93 124.59 -43.40 37.37
N ILE A 94 123.35 -43.81 37.62
CA ILE A 94 123.03 -44.89 38.55
C ILE A 94 122.25 -45.96 37.80
N ALA A 95 122.81 -47.15 37.68
CA ALA A 95 122.16 -48.33 37.12
C ALA A 95 122.08 -49.44 38.18
N ILE A 96 120.87 -49.85 38.55
CA ILE A 96 120.63 -50.88 39.58
C ILE A 96 119.64 -51.90 39.04
N GLY A 97 120.08 -53.14 38.86
CA GLY A 97 119.28 -54.26 38.31
C GLY A 97 120.03 -55.00 37.20
N ASP A 98 119.69 -56.27 36.97
CA ASP A 98 120.25 -57.05 35.86
C ASP A 98 119.99 -56.33 34.53
N ARG A 99 121.05 -56.11 33.74
CA ARG A 99 121.02 -55.38 32.45
C ARG A 99 120.41 -53.97 32.51
N ALA A 100 120.34 -53.33 33.68
CA ALA A 100 119.90 -51.94 33.79
C ALA A 100 120.89 -51.01 33.08
N VAL A 101 120.42 -50.06 32.26
CA VAL A 101 121.24 -49.11 31.51
C VAL A 101 120.85 -47.69 31.91
N ALA A 102 121.81 -46.97 32.50
CA ALA A 102 121.72 -45.53 32.74
C ALA A 102 122.80 -44.85 31.90
N ASN A 103 122.38 -44.31 30.76
CA ASN A 103 123.24 -43.64 29.78
C ASN A 103 122.80 -42.19 29.62
N GLY A 104 123.64 -41.26 30.05
CA GLY A 104 123.38 -39.82 29.97
C GLY A 104 123.83 -39.07 31.22
N ARG A 105 123.60 -37.76 31.23
CA ARG A 105 124.01 -36.90 32.35
C ARG A 105 122.96 -36.92 33.46
N SER A 106 123.34 -37.31 34.69
CA SER A 106 122.43 -37.36 35.84
C SER A 106 121.24 -38.30 35.63
N THR A 107 121.51 -39.54 35.22
CA THR A 107 120.48 -40.54 34.91
C THR A 107 120.36 -41.61 35.97
N ILE A 108 119.14 -42.10 36.20
CA ILE A 108 118.86 -43.18 37.16
C ILE A 108 118.02 -44.27 36.49
N ALA A 109 118.56 -45.48 36.36
CA ALA A 109 117.84 -46.66 35.91
C ALA A 109 117.79 -47.69 37.05
N VAL A 110 116.60 -47.99 37.56
CA VAL A 110 116.40 -48.94 38.66
C VAL A 110 115.34 -49.97 38.28
N GLY A 111 115.76 -51.23 38.15
CA GLY A 111 114.93 -52.36 37.70
C GLY A 111 115.66 -53.21 36.66
N GLU A 112 115.34 -54.50 36.59
CA GLU A 112 115.84 -55.39 35.55
C GLU A 112 115.53 -54.81 34.16
N ALA A 113 116.52 -54.71 33.28
CA ALA A 113 116.42 -54.12 31.95
C ALA A 113 115.84 -52.68 31.90
N ALA A 114 115.82 -51.95 33.03
CA ALA A 114 115.46 -50.54 33.04
C ALA A 114 116.46 -49.75 32.18
N ASN A 115 115.98 -48.86 31.32
CA ASN A 115 116.79 -48.27 30.27
C ASN A 115 116.56 -46.75 30.15
N VAL A 116 117.56 -45.96 30.50
CA VAL A 116 117.54 -44.49 30.42
C VAL A 116 118.62 -44.02 29.45
N HIS A 117 118.22 -43.28 28.42
CA HIS A 117 119.09 -42.62 27.44
C HIS A 117 118.99 -41.10 27.45
N GLY A 118 118.00 -40.54 28.14
CA GLY A 118 117.76 -39.10 28.19
C GLY A 118 118.47 -38.41 29.35
N ASP A 119 119.11 -37.28 29.10
CA ASP A 119 119.76 -36.47 30.14
C ASP A 119 118.75 -36.07 31.24
N ARG A 120 119.20 -36.09 32.50
CA ARG A 120 118.43 -35.73 33.71
C ARG A 120 117.11 -36.48 33.82
N SER A 121 117.14 -37.77 33.51
CA SER A 121 115.95 -38.60 33.46
C SER A 121 116.08 -39.85 34.32
N SER A 122 114.93 -40.43 34.68
CA SER A 122 114.91 -41.58 35.57
C SER A 122 113.89 -42.62 35.10
N ALA A 123 114.23 -43.90 35.23
CA ALA A 123 113.34 -45.02 35.01
C ALA A 123 113.36 -45.94 36.24
N PHE A 124 112.17 -46.26 36.74
CA PHE A 124 111.96 -47.12 37.89
C PHE A 124 110.97 -48.22 37.52
N GLY A 125 111.40 -49.48 37.57
CA GLY A 125 110.59 -50.66 37.23
C GLY A 125 111.26 -51.54 36.16
N VAL A 126 110.91 -52.83 36.15
CA VAL A 126 111.40 -53.80 35.16
C VAL A 126 111.05 -53.33 33.75
N SER A 127 112.02 -53.34 32.84
CA SER A 127 111.87 -52.95 31.43
C SER A 127 111.33 -51.52 31.21
N SER A 128 111.36 -50.67 32.23
CA SER A 128 111.00 -49.25 32.09
C SER A 128 111.99 -48.55 31.16
N SER A 129 111.52 -47.66 30.27
CA SER A 129 112.34 -47.06 29.23
C SER A 129 112.12 -45.56 29.11
N VAL A 130 113.21 -44.79 29.15
CA VAL A 130 113.21 -43.34 28.94
C VAL A 130 114.20 -42.97 27.84
N ASN A 131 113.67 -42.55 26.69
CA ASN A 131 114.46 -42.13 25.52
C ASN A 131 114.33 -40.63 25.24
N ALA A 132 114.04 -39.82 26.26
CA ALA A 132 113.90 -38.38 26.15
C ALA A 132 114.47 -37.65 27.37
N ASN A 133 114.97 -36.43 27.18
CA ASN A 133 115.55 -35.61 28.25
C ASN A 133 114.48 -35.09 29.24
N ARG A 134 114.88 -34.93 30.51
CA ARG A 134 114.04 -34.44 31.63
C ARG A 134 112.76 -35.26 31.84
N ALA A 135 112.86 -36.58 31.69
CA ALA A 135 111.70 -37.47 31.71
C ALA A 135 111.73 -38.45 32.89
N LEU A 136 110.56 -38.98 33.23
CA LEU A 136 110.40 -39.95 34.31
C LEU A 136 109.50 -41.11 33.88
N ALA A 137 110.02 -42.33 33.88
CA ALA A 137 109.21 -43.55 33.81
C ALA A 137 109.11 -44.17 35.21
N LEU A 138 107.89 -44.36 35.71
CA LEU A 138 107.63 -44.96 37.02
C LEU A 138 106.61 -46.08 36.91
N GLY A 139 107.09 -47.32 36.84
CA GLY A 139 106.32 -48.55 36.65
C GLY A 139 107.02 -49.52 35.71
N ALA A 140 106.78 -50.83 35.86
CA ALA A 140 107.28 -51.81 34.90
C ALA A 140 106.74 -51.50 33.49
N ASP A 141 107.56 -51.67 32.46
CA ASP A 141 107.22 -51.38 31.05
C ASP A 141 106.79 -49.92 30.77
N ALA A 142 106.92 -49.01 31.74
CA ALA A 142 106.59 -47.59 31.52
C ALA A 142 107.56 -46.98 30.52
N LYS A 143 107.05 -46.28 29.51
CA LYS A 143 107.83 -45.78 28.37
C LYS A 143 107.65 -44.28 28.21
N VAL A 144 108.77 -43.54 28.17
CA VAL A 144 108.78 -42.11 27.85
C VAL A 144 109.60 -41.86 26.60
N THR A 145 108.97 -41.26 25.59
CA THR A 145 109.63 -40.89 24.32
C THR A 145 109.62 -39.38 24.04
N ALA A 146 108.95 -38.58 24.87
CA ALA A 146 108.90 -37.12 24.71
C ALA A 146 109.59 -36.37 25.87
N HIS A 147 110.17 -35.21 25.54
CA HIS A 147 110.93 -34.40 26.49
C HIS A 147 110.05 -33.81 27.59
N GLY A 148 110.55 -33.78 28.83
CA GLY A 148 109.82 -33.19 29.96
C GLY A 148 108.58 -33.98 30.39
N ALA A 149 108.41 -35.22 29.92
CA ALA A 149 107.21 -36.01 30.16
C ALA A 149 107.38 -37.08 31.26
N VAL A 150 106.25 -37.49 31.84
CA VAL A 150 106.20 -38.50 32.91
C VAL A 150 105.24 -39.61 32.51
N ALA A 151 105.71 -40.86 32.48
CA ALA A 151 104.87 -42.04 32.40
C ALA A 151 104.72 -42.64 33.81
N LEU A 152 103.48 -42.66 34.32
CA LEU A 152 103.17 -43.09 35.68
C LEU A 152 102.27 -44.34 35.66
N GLY A 153 102.75 -45.44 36.25
CA GLY A 153 102.08 -46.75 36.26
C GLY A 153 102.64 -47.73 35.24
N GLN A 154 102.38 -49.03 35.46
CA GLN A 154 102.86 -50.11 34.60
C GLN A 154 102.34 -49.95 33.17
N GLY A 155 103.21 -50.11 32.17
CA GLY A 155 102.85 -50.00 30.75
C GLY A 155 102.39 -48.62 30.27
N SER A 156 102.44 -47.57 31.11
CA SER A 156 102.06 -46.21 30.70
C SER A 156 103.03 -45.67 29.64
N VAL A 157 102.50 -44.92 28.68
CA VAL A 157 103.28 -44.33 27.59
C VAL A 157 103.13 -42.82 27.60
N ALA A 158 104.25 -42.10 27.69
CA ALA A 158 104.31 -40.65 27.60
C ALA A 158 105.06 -40.22 26.33
N ASP A 159 104.29 -39.93 25.27
CA ASP A 159 104.75 -39.61 23.92
C ASP A 159 104.52 -38.15 23.52
N ARG A 160 104.01 -37.32 24.43
CA ARG A 160 103.80 -35.87 24.25
C ARG A 160 104.66 -35.06 25.22
N THR A 161 105.33 -34.03 24.71
CA THR A 161 106.22 -33.14 25.48
C THR A 161 105.49 -32.46 26.63
N ASN A 162 106.12 -32.34 27.80
CA ASN A 162 105.57 -31.69 29.00
C ASN A 162 104.20 -32.25 29.46
N THR A 163 104.03 -33.57 29.46
CA THR A 163 102.79 -34.23 29.92
C THR A 163 103.04 -35.25 31.02
N VAL A 164 101.99 -35.54 31.80
CA VAL A 164 101.93 -36.72 32.68
C VAL A 164 100.91 -37.68 32.08
N SER A 165 101.37 -38.85 31.66
CA SER A 165 100.51 -39.94 31.17
C SER A 165 100.38 -41.02 32.24
N ILE A 166 99.15 -41.44 32.51
CA ILE A 166 98.82 -42.51 33.47
C ILE A 166 98.34 -43.80 32.78
N GLY A 167 98.52 -43.93 31.47
CA GLY A 167 98.04 -45.07 30.69
C GLY A 167 98.50 -45.03 29.25
N THR A 168 97.69 -45.60 28.35
CA THR A 168 97.90 -45.59 26.90
C THR A 168 96.61 -45.14 26.19
N ALA A 169 96.66 -44.98 24.86
CA ALA A 169 95.49 -44.66 24.06
C ALA A 169 94.38 -45.73 24.16
N ASP A 170 94.76 -46.99 24.35
CA ASP A 170 93.84 -48.13 24.42
C ASP A 170 93.53 -48.57 25.86
N THR A 171 94.25 -48.03 26.85
CA THR A 171 94.08 -48.41 28.25
C THR A 171 94.29 -47.19 29.15
N GLN A 172 93.21 -46.42 29.33
CA GLN A 172 93.16 -45.29 30.24
C GLN A 172 92.91 -45.75 31.69
N ARG A 173 93.46 -45.00 32.65
CA ARG A 173 93.20 -45.20 34.08
C ARG A 173 92.35 -44.06 34.60
N GLN A 174 91.48 -44.37 35.56
CA GLN A 174 90.72 -43.34 36.29
C GLN A 174 91.64 -42.66 37.30
N LEU A 175 91.55 -41.33 37.38
CA LEU A 175 92.18 -40.55 38.44
C LEU A 175 91.18 -40.36 39.58
N VAL A 176 91.31 -41.15 40.64
CA VAL A 176 90.41 -41.14 41.81
C VAL A 176 90.96 -40.29 42.94
N ASN A 177 90.09 -39.89 43.89
CA ASN A 177 90.42 -39.02 45.03
C ASN A 177 90.91 -37.62 44.63
N LEU A 178 90.46 -37.12 43.48
CA LEU A 178 90.76 -35.77 43.01
C LEU A 178 89.87 -34.74 43.74
N GLY A 179 90.50 -33.86 44.51
CA GLY A 179 89.84 -32.69 45.12
C GLY A 179 89.27 -31.73 44.06
N ALA A 180 88.35 -30.86 44.45
CA ALA A 180 87.82 -29.86 43.53
C ALA A 180 88.91 -28.86 43.12
N GLY A 181 89.04 -28.61 41.81
CA GLY A 181 89.93 -27.58 41.30
C GLY A 181 89.48 -26.18 41.72
N THR A 182 90.42 -25.33 42.08
CA THR A 182 90.17 -23.97 42.59
C THR A 182 90.86 -22.88 41.76
N ARG A 183 91.75 -23.27 40.84
CA ARG A 183 92.42 -22.41 39.87
C ARG A 183 92.08 -22.84 38.45
N ASP A 184 92.26 -21.93 37.49
CA ASP A 184 91.95 -22.16 36.07
C ASP A 184 92.71 -23.35 35.45
N THR A 185 93.87 -23.70 36.01
CA THR A 185 94.72 -24.81 35.56
C THR A 185 94.59 -26.07 36.42
N ASP A 186 93.74 -26.06 37.46
CA ASP A 186 93.47 -27.26 38.25
C ASP A 186 92.55 -28.21 37.46
N ALA A 187 92.71 -29.51 37.66
CA ALA A 187 91.81 -30.49 37.07
C ALA A 187 90.40 -30.37 37.69
N THR A 188 89.37 -30.38 36.85
CA THR A 188 87.96 -30.39 37.29
C THR A 188 87.54 -31.81 37.64
N ASN A 189 86.92 -32.01 38.80
CA ASN A 189 86.39 -33.31 39.19
C ASN A 189 84.88 -33.45 38.88
N LEU A 190 84.35 -34.67 39.01
CA LEU A 190 82.93 -34.95 38.72
C LEU A 190 81.95 -34.19 39.63
N SER A 191 82.34 -33.87 40.87
CA SER A 191 81.49 -33.09 41.78
C SER A 191 81.29 -31.64 41.33
N GLN A 192 82.24 -31.09 40.57
CA GLN A 192 82.13 -29.77 39.96
C GLN A 192 81.32 -29.79 38.65
N LEU A 193 81.40 -30.88 37.87
CA LEU A 193 80.66 -31.01 36.61
C LEU A 193 79.16 -31.31 36.82
N LYS A 194 78.80 -32.15 37.80
CA LYS A 194 77.41 -32.53 38.10
C LYS A 194 76.44 -31.34 38.25
N PRO A 195 76.73 -30.30 39.06
CA PRO A 195 75.83 -29.16 39.19
C PRO A 195 75.72 -28.34 37.90
N VAL A 196 76.78 -28.26 37.08
CA VAL A 196 76.74 -27.59 35.77
C VAL A 196 75.78 -28.30 34.81
N VAL A 197 75.85 -29.64 34.74
CA VAL A 197 74.92 -30.43 33.92
C VAL A 197 73.50 -30.36 34.46
N ALA A 198 73.31 -30.44 35.77
CA ALA A 198 72.00 -30.32 36.40
C ALA A 198 71.34 -28.95 36.14
N ALA A 199 72.14 -27.87 36.04
CA ALA A 199 71.66 -26.53 35.74
C ALA A 199 71.05 -26.40 34.33
N LEU A 200 71.34 -27.32 33.41
CA LEU A 200 70.63 -27.40 32.13
C LEU A 200 69.16 -27.79 32.35
N GLY A 201 68.82 -28.55 33.39
CA GLY A 201 67.44 -29.02 33.61
C GLY A 201 67.01 -30.09 32.61
N GLY A 202 65.71 -30.36 32.49
CA GLY A 202 65.17 -31.36 31.57
C GLY A 202 65.77 -32.76 31.78
N ASP A 203 65.97 -33.19 33.02
CA ASP A 203 66.60 -34.49 33.36
C ASP A 203 68.04 -34.68 32.88
N ALA A 204 68.74 -33.61 32.48
CA ALA A 204 70.17 -33.65 32.19
C ALA A 204 70.96 -34.12 33.43
N ALA A 205 71.85 -35.09 33.24
CA ALA A 205 72.64 -35.66 34.34
C ALA A 205 73.94 -36.27 33.83
N VAL A 206 74.90 -36.46 34.74
CA VAL A 206 76.04 -37.34 34.49
C VAL A 206 75.69 -38.75 34.98
N ASN A 207 75.75 -39.74 34.09
CA ASN A 207 75.47 -41.15 34.37
C ASN A 207 76.55 -41.78 35.26
N ALA A 208 76.29 -42.97 35.78
CA ALA A 208 77.21 -43.69 36.67
C ALA A 208 78.53 -44.08 35.99
N ASP A 209 78.53 -44.27 34.67
CA ASP A 209 79.70 -44.56 33.84
C ASP A 209 80.53 -43.31 33.46
N GLY A 210 80.08 -42.12 33.87
CA GLY A 210 80.72 -40.84 33.55
C GLY A 210 80.24 -40.17 32.26
N THR A 211 79.35 -40.80 31.49
CA THR A 211 78.75 -40.18 30.29
C THR A 211 77.73 -39.10 30.66
N VAL A 212 77.58 -38.08 29.82
CA VAL A 212 76.59 -37.01 30.02
C VAL A 212 75.30 -37.35 29.28
N ARG A 213 74.20 -37.47 30.02
CA ARG A 213 72.84 -37.46 29.45
C ARG A 213 72.41 -36.00 29.28
N GLY A 214 72.11 -35.61 28.03
CA GLY A 214 71.61 -34.28 27.70
C GLY A 214 70.20 -34.01 28.28
N PRO A 215 69.74 -32.75 28.22
CA PRO A 215 68.39 -32.40 28.64
C PRO A 215 67.35 -33.01 27.70
N ASN A 216 66.11 -33.07 28.16
CA ASN A 216 64.91 -33.47 27.44
C ASN A 216 63.74 -32.59 27.93
N TYR A 217 63.56 -31.42 27.31
CA TYR A 217 62.47 -30.51 27.61
C TYR A 217 61.20 -30.95 26.89
N THR A 218 60.06 -30.92 27.58
CA THR A 218 58.76 -31.07 26.94
C THR A 218 58.13 -29.70 26.78
N VAL A 219 58.08 -29.19 25.54
CA VAL A 219 57.46 -27.91 25.20
C VAL A 219 56.35 -28.19 24.19
N ASP A 220 55.11 -27.85 24.53
CA ASP A 220 53.94 -28.08 23.67
C ASP A 220 53.75 -29.58 23.28
N GLY A 221 53.96 -30.47 24.25
CA GLY A 221 53.86 -31.92 24.03
C GLY A 221 54.96 -32.52 23.15
N ARG A 222 55.93 -31.73 22.68
CA ARG A 222 57.09 -32.17 21.90
C ARG A 222 58.36 -32.16 22.74
N SER A 223 59.22 -33.14 22.51
CA SER A 223 60.51 -33.29 23.21
C SER A 223 61.64 -32.58 22.48
N PHE A 224 62.47 -31.85 23.23
CA PHE A 224 63.64 -31.15 22.72
C PHE A 224 64.86 -31.49 23.59
N ASN A 225 65.92 -31.96 22.96
CA ASN A 225 67.14 -32.40 23.64
C ASN A 225 68.22 -31.31 23.79
N THR A 226 67.86 -30.06 23.47
CA THR A 226 68.73 -28.88 23.60
C THR A 226 67.93 -27.69 24.09
N VAL A 227 68.61 -26.78 24.80
CA VAL A 227 68.02 -25.50 25.23
C VAL A 227 67.55 -24.70 24.01
N GLY A 228 68.38 -24.63 22.97
CA GLY A 228 68.10 -23.88 21.75
C GLY A 228 66.81 -24.34 21.06
N GLY A 229 66.64 -25.65 20.84
CA GLY A 229 65.43 -26.18 20.20
C GLY A 229 64.15 -25.89 20.99
N ALA A 230 64.20 -26.04 22.31
CA ALA A 230 63.07 -25.72 23.19
C ALA A 230 62.69 -24.23 23.15
N LEU A 231 63.70 -23.34 23.18
CA LEU A 231 63.49 -21.90 23.09
C LEU A 231 62.97 -21.46 21.72
N THR A 232 63.46 -22.03 20.61
CA THR A 232 62.93 -21.76 19.27
C THR A 232 61.45 -22.14 19.14
N GLN A 233 61.04 -23.26 19.74
CA GLN A 233 59.61 -23.64 19.75
C GLN A 233 58.77 -22.67 20.57
N LEU A 234 59.27 -22.20 21.72
CA LEU A 234 58.59 -21.19 22.51
C LEU A 234 58.49 -19.86 21.75
N ASP A 235 59.58 -19.45 21.09
CA ASP A 235 59.64 -18.25 20.26
C ASP A 235 58.59 -18.28 19.15
N GLY A 236 58.51 -19.38 18.38
CA GLY A 236 57.47 -19.52 17.35
C GLY A 236 56.03 -19.48 17.90
N ARG A 237 55.80 -19.99 19.12
CA ARG A 237 54.50 -19.84 19.80
C ARG A 237 54.23 -18.39 20.18
N VAL A 238 55.23 -17.67 20.67
CA VAL A 238 55.13 -16.24 20.99
C VAL A 238 54.82 -15.44 19.72
N THR A 239 55.51 -15.69 18.60
CA THR A 239 55.20 -15.08 17.30
C THR A 239 53.75 -15.36 16.86
N THR A 240 53.26 -16.58 17.07
CA THR A 240 51.87 -16.93 16.73
C THR A 240 50.87 -16.17 17.61
N ILE A 241 51.16 -16.03 18.91
CA ILE A 241 50.34 -15.24 19.83
C ILE A 241 50.36 -13.77 19.44
N ASP A 242 51.52 -13.23 19.08
CA ASP A 242 51.68 -11.85 18.63
C ASP A 242 50.78 -11.55 17.41
N GLY A 243 50.83 -12.40 16.37
CA GLY A 243 49.93 -12.25 15.21
C GLY A 243 48.44 -12.35 15.55
N ARG A 244 48.06 -13.20 16.53
CA ARG A 244 46.68 -13.25 17.05
C ARG A 244 46.30 -11.97 17.77
N VAL A 245 47.19 -11.38 18.56
CA VAL A 245 46.97 -10.10 19.25
C VAL A 245 46.78 -8.98 18.24
N THR A 246 47.65 -8.86 17.24
CA THR A 246 47.49 -7.87 16.15
C THR A 246 46.14 -8.01 15.45
N THR A 247 45.68 -9.24 15.19
CA THR A 247 44.36 -9.48 14.59
C THR A 247 43.23 -8.98 15.50
N VAL A 248 43.31 -9.24 16.81
CA VAL A 248 42.33 -8.76 17.78
C VAL A 248 42.33 -7.23 17.85
N GLU A 249 43.49 -6.60 17.86
CA GLU A 249 43.63 -5.13 17.87
C GLU A 249 42.99 -4.49 16.62
N ASN A 250 43.19 -5.08 15.45
CA ASN A 250 42.54 -4.66 14.22
C ASN A 250 41.02 -4.79 14.30
N ASN A 251 40.52 -5.94 14.75
CA ASN A 251 39.08 -6.17 14.91
C ASN A 251 38.45 -5.17 15.89
N VAL A 252 39.11 -4.89 17.02
CA VAL A 252 38.64 -3.90 18.01
C VAL A 252 38.62 -2.49 17.41
N THR A 253 39.60 -2.15 16.58
CA THR A 253 39.64 -0.86 15.87
C THR A 253 38.49 -0.73 14.87
N SER A 254 38.21 -1.78 14.08
CA SER A 254 37.05 -1.81 13.18
C SER A 254 35.74 -1.67 13.93
N ILE A 255 35.54 -2.43 15.02
CA ILE A 255 34.34 -2.31 15.85
C ILE A 255 34.19 -0.89 16.39
N ARG A 256 35.27 -0.26 16.86
CA ARG A 256 35.22 1.12 17.33
C ARG A 256 34.75 2.06 16.21
N ASN A 257 35.29 1.92 15.00
CA ASN A 257 34.90 2.74 13.86
C ASN A 257 33.43 2.54 13.49
N ASP A 258 32.96 1.29 13.45
CA ASP A 258 31.56 0.96 13.16
C ASP A 258 30.62 1.54 14.21
N VAL A 259 30.99 1.45 15.50
CA VAL A 259 30.21 2.04 16.60
C VAL A 259 30.20 3.57 16.51
N THR A 260 31.32 4.20 16.15
CA THR A 260 31.38 5.65 15.94
C THR A 260 30.55 6.08 14.72
N ASP A 261 30.56 5.32 13.62
CA ASP A 261 29.71 5.58 12.44
C ASP A 261 28.23 5.43 12.80
N LEU A 262 27.86 4.34 13.47
CA LEU A 262 26.49 4.12 13.97
C LEU A 262 26.06 5.26 14.89
N GLY A 263 26.91 5.69 15.82
CA GLY A 263 26.68 6.84 16.70
C GLY A 263 26.44 8.12 15.91
N THR A 264 27.34 8.44 14.97
CA THR A 264 27.23 9.63 14.10
C THR A 264 25.94 9.60 13.27
N ARG A 265 25.58 8.45 12.72
CA ARG A 265 24.35 8.30 11.91
C ARG A 265 23.09 8.38 12.74
N LEU A 266 23.12 7.90 13.99
CA LEU A 266 22.01 8.02 14.93
C LEU A 266 21.85 9.47 15.40
N ASP A 267 22.94 10.13 15.78
CA ASP A 267 22.94 11.54 16.22
C ASP A 267 22.45 12.47 15.10
N ASN A 268 22.87 12.21 13.86
CA ASN A 268 22.39 12.95 12.69
C ASN A 268 21.01 12.48 12.21
N GLY A 269 20.42 11.45 12.81
CA GLY A 269 19.13 10.90 12.39
C GLY A 269 19.10 10.40 10.95
N THR A 270 20.22 9.95 10.39
CA THR A 270 20.34 9.53 8.96
C THR A 270 20.11 8.02 8.76
N THR A 271 19.92 7.26 9.84
CA THR A 271 19.63 5.82 9.83
C THR A 271 18.57 5.49 10.88
N GLY A 272 17.61 4.61 10.56
CA GLY A 272 16.50 4.25 11.47
C GLY A 272 15.13 4.32 10.79
N LEU A 273 14.06 4.16 11.58
CA LEU A 273 12.68 4.34 11.09
C LEU A 273 12.33 5.82 10.97
N VAL A 274 12.67 6.64 11.95
CA VAL A 274 12.55 8.10 11.85
C VAL A 274 13.88 8.62 11.34
N ARG A 275 13.90 9.16 10.12
CA ARG A 275 15.12 9.60 9.47
C ARG A 275 14.95 10.98 8.87
N GLN A 276 15.96 11.83 9.05
CA GLN A 276 16.11 13.06 8.31
C GLN A 276 16.92 12.81 7.03
N ASP A 277 16.39 13.26 5.90
CA ASP A 277 17.11 13.31 4.65
C ASP A 277 18.13 14.46 4.70
N PRO A 278 19.44 14.21 4.56
CA PRO A 278 20.46 15.25 4.66
C PRO A 278 20.42 16.29 3.53
N ALA A 279 19.78 16.00 2.38
CA ALA A 279 19.73 16.90 1.24
C ALA A 279 18.64 17.97 1.36
N ASN A 280 17.46 17.60 1.87
CA ASN A 280 16.29 18.48 1.95
C ASN A 280 15.78 18.68 3.39
N LEU A 281 16.41 18.05 4.37
CA LEU A 281 16.09 18.09 5.80
C LEU A 281 14.70 17.56 6.17
N ALA A 282 14.01 16.87 5.24
CA ALA A 282 12.71 16.26 5.49
C ALA A 282 12.83 15.09 6.46
N ILE A 283 11.94 15.06 7.46
CA ILE A 283 11.83 13.94 8.39
C ILE A 283 10.80 12.96 7.83
N SER A 284 11.21 11.72 7.62
CA SER A 284 10.37 10.62 7.17
C SER A 284 10.24 9.57 8.26
N ILE A 285 9.13 8.82 8.24
CA ILE A 285 8.90 7.70 9.15
C ILE A 285 8.70 6.44 8.29
N GLY A 286 9.71 5.58 8.25
CA GLY A 286 9.66 4.29 7.58
C GLY A 286 9.42 4.35 6.07
N ALA A 287 9.71 5.48 5.40
CA ALA A 287 9.37 5.68 3.98
C ALA A 287 9.96 4.59 3.05
N ASP A 288 11.16 4.10 3.35
CA ASP A 288 11.83 3.03 2.60
C ASP A 288 11.53 1.62 3.16
N LYS A 289 10.58 1.50 4.09
CA LYS A 289 10.20 0.27 4.78
C LYS A 289 8.72 -0.01 4.52
N GLY A 290 8.33 -1.28 4.55
CA GLY A 290 6.91 -1.65 4.50
C GLY A 290 6.18 -1.29 5.79
N GLY A 291 4.84 -1.30 5.75
CA GLY A 291 3.98 -1.03 6.90
C GLY A 291 2.79 -0.16 6.50
N THR A 292 1.63 -0.37 7.12
CA THR A 292 0.39 0.36 6.80
C THR A 292 -0.12 1.24 7.95
N SER A 293 0.55 1.20 9.11
CA SER A 293 0.10 1.92 10.31
C SER A 293 1.27 2.48 11.11
N VAL A 294 1.13 3.73 11.58
CA VAL A 294 2.00 4.35 12.58
C VAL A 294 1.16 4.57 13.85
N SER A 295 1.48 3.89 14.94
CA SER A 295 0.80 4.07 16.23
C SER A 295 1.64 4.94 17.16
N VAL A 296 1.02 5.97 17.75
CA VAL A 296 1.64 6.82 18.80
C VAL A 296 1.09 6.51 20.19
N GLY A 297 0.28 5.44 20.33
CA GLY A 297 -0.24 4.98 21.61
C GLY A 297 0.85 4.45 22.54
N GLY A 298 0.69 4.65 23.85
CA GLY A 298 1.58 4.16 24.89
C GLY A 298 0.91 3.10 25.76
N THR A 299 1.67 2.48 26.66
CA THR A 299 1.13 1.58 27.69
C THR A 299 0.12 2.27 28.59
N ASP A 300 0.24 3.59 28.76
CA ASP A 300 -0.65 4.42 29.58
C ASP A 300 -1.81 5.04 28.78
N GLY A 301 -2.02 4.61 27.52
CA GLY A 301 -3.13 5.05 26.66
C GLY A 301 -2.72 5.94 25.47
N THR A 302 -3.67 6.72 24.98
CA THR A 302 -3.49 7.59 23.80
C THR A 302 -2.63 8.82 24.12
N ARG A 303 -1.88 9.30 23.13
CA ARG A 303 -1.06 10.53 23.24
C ARG A 303 -1.67 11.66 22.41
N THR A 304 -1.47 12.89 22.86
CA THR A 304 -1.74 14.07 22.05
C THR A 304 -0.60 14.28 21.05
N LEU A 305 -0.96 14.59 19.81
CA LEU A 305 -0.01 14.94 18.77
C LEU A 305 -0.07 16.46 18.55
N THR A 306 0.97 17.18 18.95
CA THR A 306 1.05 18.64 18.91
C THR A 306 2.11 19.12 17.91
N GLY A 307 2.09 20.41 17.55
CA GLY A 307 3.05 20.99 16.60
C GLY A 307 2.72 20.77 15.11
N LEU A 308 1.55 20.19 14.80
CA LEU A 308 1.10 20.02 13.42
C LEU A 308 0.69 21.37 12.82
N SER A 309 1.17 21.62 11.60
CA SER A 309 0.54 22.61 10.71
C SER A 309 -0.78 22.08 10.17
N ASN A 310 -1.66 22.98 9.74
CA ASN A 310 -2.94 22.60 9.12
C ASN A 310 -2.70 21.79 7.84
N GLY A 311 -3.33 20.62 7.74
CA GLY A 311 -3.26 19.79 6.53
C GLY A 311 -3.92 20.45 5.33
N THR A 312 -3.35 20.27 4.14
CA THR A 312 -3.89 20.84 2.89
C THR A 312 -4.14 19.80 1.82
N GLY A 313 -3.41 18.68 1.84
CA GLY A 313 -3.67 17.52 1.01
C GLY A 313 -4.67 16.56 1.63
N ASP A 314 -5.29 15.72 0.79
CA ASP A 314 -6.35 14.79 1.19
C ASP A 314 -5.89 13.73 2.22
N THR A 315 -4.57 13.47 2.31
CA THR A 315 -3.97 12.50 3.23
C THR A 315 -3.27 13.13 4.43
N ASP A 316 -3.31 14.46 4.55
CA ASP A 316 -2.70 15.16 5.68
C ASP A 316 -3.52 14.96 6.95
N ALA A 317 -2.86 15.00 8.10
CA ALA A 317 -3.55 15.01 9.38
C ALA A 317 -4.31 16.34 9.58
N VAL A 318 -5.58 16.25 9.99
CA VAL A 318 -6.41 17.41 10.32
C VAL A 318 -6.11 17.90 11.73
N THR A 319 -5.80 19.19 11.89
CA THR A 319 -5.55 19.78 13.20
C THR A 319 -6.85 20.21 13.90
N VAL A 320 -6.79 20.35 15.23
CA VAL A 320 -7.89 20.94 16.02
C VAL A 320 -8.20 22.38 15.55
N ALA A 321 -7.21 23.13 15.06
CA ALA A 321 -7.43 24.48 14.53
C ALA A 321 -8.28 24.46 13.25
N GLN A 322 -8.08 23.49 12.35
CA GLN A 322 -8.93 23.31 11.18
C GLN A 322 -10.37 22.96 11.57
N LEU A 323 -10.54 22.06 12.55
CA LEU A 323 -11.86 21.67 13.02
C LEU A 323 -12.60 22.81 13.73
N LYS A 324 -11.87 23.74 14.38
CA LYS A 324 -12.43 25.00 14.90
C LYS A 324 -12.84 25.95 13.77
N ALA A 325 -12.00 26.07 12.74
CA ALA A 325 -12.28 26.94 11.59
C ALA A 325 -13.53 26.51 10.80
N THR A 326 -13.87 25.22 10.82
CA THR A 326 -15.13 24.72 10.24
C THR A 326 -16.36 24.92 11.13
N GLY A 327 -16.18 25.38 12.38
CA GLY A 327 -17.27 25.61 13.34
C GLY A 327 -17.86 24.33 13.96
N LEU A 328 -17.22 23.16 13.77
CA LEU A 328 -17.73 21.87 14.27
C LEU A 328 -17.44 21.68 15.78
N ILE A 329 -16.44 22.38 16.31
CA ILE A 329 -16.05 22.37 17.73
C ILE A 329 -15.85 23.79 18.25
N ASP A 330 -16.02 23.97 19.56
CA ASP A 330 -15.85 25.25 20.25
C ASP A 330 -14.36 25.60 20.46
N PRO A 331 -14.04 26.81 20.96
CA PRO A 331 -12.66 27.20 21.27
C PRO A 331 -11.95 26.28 22.28
N ASN A 332 -12.70 25.54 23.10
CA ASN A 332 -12.20 24.58 24.09
C ASN A 332 -12.12 23.15 23.54
N GLY A 333 -12.47 22.92 22.26
CA GLY A 333 -12.46 21.60 21.63
C GLY A 333 -13.69 20.74 21.88
N LYS A 334 -14.73 21.28 22.51
CA LYS A 334 -16.02 20.60 22.70
C LYS A 334 -16.80 20.61 21.39
N ALA A 335 -17.35 19.46 20.98
CA ALA A 335 -18.24 19.39 19.82
C ALA A 335 -19.44 20.34 19.97
N LEU A 336 -19.68 21.17 18.95
CA LEU A 336 -20.81 22.11 18.90
C LEU A 336 -22.05 21.52 18.22
N GLY A 337 -21.94 20.31 17.67
CA GLY A 337 -23.01 19.65 16.92
C GLY A 337 -23.07 20.19 15.50
N ALA A 338 -22.60 19.39 14.55
CA ALA A 338 -22.72 19.68 13.14
C ALA A 338 -24.11 19.28 12.65
N ILE A 339 -24.73 20.07 11.78
CA ILE A 339 -25.78 19.53 10.91
C ILE A 339 -25.06 18.61 9.92
N VAL A 340 -25.28 17.30 10.07
CA VAL A 340 -24.75 16.29 9.17
C VAL A 340 -25.85 15.92 8.18
N TYR A 341 -25.48 15.75 6.91
CA TYR A 341 -26.38 15.13 5.94
C TYR A 341 -26.58 13.65 6.30
N ASP A 342 -27.75 13.12 5.98
CA ASP A 342 -28.12 11.73 6.29
C ASP A 342 -27.24 10.71 5.54
N ASP A 343 -26.65 11.11 4.41
CA ASP A 343 -25.71 10.32 3.62
C ASP A 343 -24.73 11.20 2.81
N LEU A 344 -23.84 10.55 2.06
CA LEU A 344 -22.82 11.20 1.23
C LEU A 344 -23.37 11.89 -0.05
N THR A 345 -24.66 11.71 -0.38
CA THR A 345 -25.28 12.36 -1.55
C THR A 345 -25.65 13.82 -1.27
N LEU A 346 -25.55 14.25 -0.01
CA LEU A 346 -25.86 15.61 0.45
C LEU A 346 -27.32 16.04 0.14
N ASN A 347 -28.23 15.09 -0.10
CA ASN A 347 -29.61 15.37 -0.49
C ASN A 347 -30.54 15.70 0.69
N ARG A 348 -30.22 15.22 1.90
CA ARG A 348 -31.10 15.37 3.07
C ARG A 348 -30.27 15.59 4.33
N ALA A 349 -30.69 16.53 5.16
CA ALA A 349 -30.21 16.69 6.53
C ALA A 349 -31.42 16.64 7.46
N THR A 350 -31.47 15.66 8.35
CA THR A 350 -32.56 15.51 9.31
C THR A 350 -32.23 16.24 10.61
N LEU A 351 -33.02 17.25 10.96
CA LEU A 351 -32.92 17.94 12.25
C LEU A 351 -33.56 17.08 13.35
N GLY A 352 -32.82 16.80 14.42
CA GLY A 352 -33.27 15.92 15.52
C GLY A 352 -34.24 16.58 16.52
N GLY A 353 -34.40 15.92 17.68
CA GLY A 353 -35.26 16.36 18.79
C GLY A 353 -36.67 15.75 18.74
N VAL A 354 -37.22 15.34 19.89
CA VAL A 354 -38.56 14.69 19.99
C VAL A 354 -39.69 15.61 19.50
N GLY A 355 -39.46 16.92 19.40
CA GLY A 355 -40.37 17.91 18.80
C GLY A 355 -39.81 18.64 17.57
N GLY A 356 -38.73 18.14 16.96
CA GLY A 356 -37.98 18.86 15.91
C GLY A 356 -37.04 19.93 16.47
N THR A 357 -36.29 20.59 15.57
CA THR A 357 -35.35 21.68 15.91
C THR A 357 -35.87 23.01 15.36
N LEU A 358 -35.83 24.05 16.19
CA LEU A 358 -36.14 25.42 15.76
C LEU A 358 -35.02 25.96 14.86
N LEU A 359 -35.39 26.47 13.68
CA LEU A 359 -34.46 27.12 12.75
C LEU A 359 -34.71 28.63 12.76
N ASP A 360 -33.98 29.35 13.61
CA ASP A 360 -34.12 30.80 13.80
C ASP A 360 -33.23 31.61 12.84
N ASN A 361 -33.55 32.91 12.70
CA ASN A 361 -32.81 33.89 11.91
C ASN A 361 -32.68 33.55 10.40
N VAL A 362 -33.70 32.89 9.83
CA VAL A 362 -33.78 32.60 8.40
C VAL A 362 -34.20 33.85 7.64
N LYS A 363 -33.31 34.37 6.77
CA LYS A 363 -33.64 35.45 5.84
C LYS A 363 -34.77 35.02 4.89
N ALA A 364 -35.65 35.93 4.50
CA ALA A 364 -36.74 35.63 3.55
C ALA A 364 -36.17 35.08 2.23
N GLY A 365 -36.60 33.88 1.86
CA GLY A 365 -36.20 33.21 0.62
C GLY A 365 -36.92 33.80 -0.61
N ALA A 366 -36.44 33.52 -1.80
CA ALA A 366 -37.17 33.87 -3.02
C ALA A 366 -38.40 32.97 -3.20
N ILE A 367 -39.56 33.54 -3.50
CA ILE A 367 -40.77 32.78 -3.88
C ILE A 367 -40.84 32.74 -5.41
N ALA A 368 -40.30 31.69 -6.01
CA ALA A 368 -40.27 31.47 -7.47
C ALA A 368 -40.31 29.96 -7.78
N ALA A 369 -40.72 29.60 -9.01
CA ALA A 369 -41.05 28.21 -9.39
C ALA A 369 -39.92 27.18 -9.21
N SER A 370 -38.65 27.60 -9.19
CA SER A 370 -37.48 26.73 -9.00
C SER A 370 -36.65 27.10 -7.76
N SER A 371 -37.20 27.91 -6.86
CA SER A 371 -36.49 28.33 -5.64
C SER A 371 -36.34 27.17 -4.67
N MET A 372 -35.10 26.94 -4.21
CA MET A 372 -34.77 25.97 -3.16
C MET A 372 -34.44 26.65 -1.83
N GLN A 373 -34.83 27.92 -1.69
CA GLN A 373 -34.58 28.68 -0.46
C GLN A 373 -35.66 28.38 0.58
N ALA A 374 -35.26 28.31 1.85
CA ALA A 374 -36.21 28.18 2.95
C ALA A 374 -37.12 29.41 3.01
N VAL A 375 -38.43 29.18 3.10
CA VAL A 375 -39.42 30.24 3.38
C VAL A 375 -39.50 30.46 4.88
N ASN A 376 -39.48 31.72 5.30
CA ASN A 376 -39.63 32.06 6.71
C ASN A 376 -41.08 32.47 7.04
N GLY A 377 -41.40 32.56 8.34
CA GLY A 377 -42.75 32.92 8.79
C GLY A 377 -43.25 34.28 8.26
N GLY A 378 -42.37 35.25 8.06
CA GLY A 378 -42.73 36.58 7.54
C GLY A 378 -43.29 36.53 6.11
N GLN A 379 -42.80 35.62 5.27
CA GLN A 379 -43.29 35.46 3.90
C GLN A 379 -44.67 34.82 3.82
N LEU A 380 -44.91 33.80 4.66
CA LEU A 380 -46.24 33.19 4.78
C LEU A 380 -47.25 34.22 5.31
N PHE A 381 -46.83 35.04 6.26
CA PHE A 381 -47.64 36.14 6.78
C PHE A 381 -47.98 37.18 5.69
N SER A 382 -47.04 37.53 4.80
CA SER A 382 -47.35 38.41 3.65
C SER A 382 -48.34 37.78 2.66
N MET A 383 -48.23 36.47 2.41
CA MET A 383 -49.19 35.76 1.55
C MET A 383 -50.59 35.72 2.19
N GLN A 384 -50.66 35.52 3.51
CA GLN A 384 -51.90 35.58 4.29
C GLN A 384 -52.59 36.95 4.11
N GLN A 385 -51.85 38.05 4.24
CA GLN A 385 -52.41 39.41 4.03
C GLN A 385 -52.95 39.62 2.62
N GLN A 386 -52.24 39.14 1.58
CA GLN A 386 -52.72 39.25 0.20
C GLN A 386 -54.01 38.47 -0.05
N PHE A 387 -54.22 37.35 0.66
CA PHE A 387 -55.44 36.57 0.57
C PHE A 387 -56.61 37.28 1.27
N GLU A 388 -56.36 37.87 2.43
CA GLU A 388 -57.33 38.69 3.18
C GLU A 388 -57.87 39.86 2.33
N THR A 389 -56.98 40.63 1.69
CA THR A 389 -57.37 41.76 0.81
C THR A 389 -58.20 41.30 -0.40
N ARG A 390 -57.93 40.11 -0.95
CA ARG A 390 -58.73 39.55 -2.06
C ARG A 390 -60.13 39.16 -1.61
N LEU A 391 -60.27 38.61 -0.40
CA LEU A 391 -61.57 38.26 0.18
C LEU A 391 -62.41 39.52 0.46
N GLU A 392 -61.81 40.59 0.98
CA GLU A 392 -62.48 41.89 1.17
C GLU A 392 -62.95 42.52 -0.16
N SER A 393 -62.16 42.38 -1.23
CA SER A 393 -62.53 42.88 -2.57
C SER A 393 -63.73 42.13 -3.17
N LEU A 394 -63.80 40.80 -2.99
CA LEU A 394 -64.94 39.99 -3.41
C LEU A 394 -66.21 40.33 -2.61
N ASP A 395 -66.07 40.49 -1.29
CA ASP A 395 -67.17 40.91 -0.41
C ASP A 395 -67.76 42.26 -0.85
N THR A 396 -66.91 43.21 -1.24
CA THR A 396 -67.35 44.52 -1.77
C THR A 396 -68.08 44.42 -3.10
N ARG A 397 -67.65 43.54 -4.03
CA ARG A 397 -68.33 43.33 -5.32
C ARG A 397 -69.72 42.71 -5.15
N ILE A 398 -69.88 41.81 -4.19
CA ILE A 398 -71.16 41.16 -3.90
C ILE A 398 -72.14 42.18 -3.29
N LYS A 399 -71.68 43.02 -2.35
CA LYS A 399 -72.47 44.14 -1.80
C LYS A 399 -72.97 45.12 -2.87
N ASN A 400 -72.18 45.40 -3.89
CA ASN A 400 -72.58 46.27 -5.01
C ASN A 400 -73.67 45.66 -5.90
N ILE A 401 -73.72 44.33 -6.04
CA ILE A 401 -74.77 43.62 -6.80
C ILE A 401 -76.07 43.54 -5.99
N GLU A 402 -75.97 43.41 -4.66
CA GLU A 402 -77.12 43.33 -3.76
C GLU A 402 -77.80 44.69 -3.52
N GLN A 403 -77.11 45.82 -3.68
CA GLN A 403 -77.70 47.16 -3.55
C GLN A 403 -78.16 47.81 -4.87
N VAL A 404 -77.68 47.36 -6.03
CA VAL A 404 -77.98 47.99 -7.33
C VAL A 404 -78.29 46.92 -8.39
N GLY A 405 -79.56 46.52 -8.51
CA GLY A 405 -80.04 45.80 -9.69
C GLY A 405 -79.80 46.60 -11.00
N PRO A 406 -79.94 45.99 -12.20
CA PRO A 406 -79.58 46.65 -13.45
C PRO A 406 -80.39 47.95 -13.65
N ASN A 407 -79.69 49.06 -13.84
CA ASN A 407 -80.27 50.42 -13.94
C ASN A 407 -81.23 50.57 -15.14
N THR A 408 -82.55 50.51 -14.90
CA THR A 408 -83.55 51.34 -15.60
C THR A 408 -84.76 51.63 -14.70
N ARG A 409 -85.06 52.92 -14.54
CA ARG A 409 -86.13 53.53 -13.72
C ARG A 409 -87.54 53.20 -14.26
N PRO A 410 -88.52 52.80 -13.42
CA PRO A 410 -89.88 52.48 -13.86
C PRO A 410 -90.73 53.76 -14.07
N PRO A 411 -91.52 53.88 -15.15
CA PRO A 411 -92.64 54.80 -15.21
C PRO A 411 -93.86 54.21 -14.48
N THR A 412 -94.60 55.09 -13.82
CA THR A 412 -95.75 54.83 -12.95
C THR A 412 -96.94 54.28 -13.75
N GLY A 413 -97.26 53.01 -13.54
CA GLY A 413 -98.51 52.35 -13.93
C GLY A 413 -98.67 51.09 -13.09
N GLU A 414 -99.66 51.08 -12.22
CA GLU A 414 -99.85 50.05 -11.19
C GLU A 414 -100.27 48.69 -11.77
N GLN A 415 -99.60 47.65 -11.26
CA GLN A 415 -100.07 46.26 -11.09
C GLN A 415 -100.79 45.59 -12.27
N GLY A 416 -100.00 44.90 -13.10
CA GLY A 416 -100.41 43.74 -13.89
C GLY A 416 -99.18 42.84 -14.09
N GLY A 417 -99.20 41.63 -13.54
CA GLY A 417 -98.04 40.76 -13.44
C GLY A 417 -97.46 40.32 -14.80
N GLN A 418 -96.17 39.98 -14.76
CA GLN A 418 -95.37 39.32 -15.79
C GLN A 418 -94.91 40.19 -16.98
N LEU A 419 -93.70 40.75 -16.80
CA LEU A 419 -92.61 40.87 -17.79
C LEU A 419 -93.02 40.92 -19.28
N ALA A 420 -93.43 42.10 -19.78
CA ALA A 420 -93.18 42.53 -21.16
C ALA A 420 -93.66 43.97 -21.41
N GLN A 421 -92.94 44.97 -20.87
CA GLN A 421 -92.99 46.32 -21.44
C GLN A 421 -91.72 46.53 -22.27
N LEU A 422 -91.88 46.68 -23.58
CA LEU A 422 -90.79 47.05 -24.49
C LEU A 422 -91.27 48.19 -25.40
N GLY A 423 -91.08 49.42 -24.92
CA GLY A 423 -91.45 50.66 -25.60
C GLY A 423 -91.77 51.78 -24.61
N ASP A 424 -91.26 52.99 -24.85
CA ASP A 424 -91.61 54.17 -24.05
C ASP A 424 -93.10 54.51 -24.25
N GLY A 425 -93.88 54.59 -23.16
CA GLY A 425 -95.32 54.89 -23.20
C GLY A 425 -96.27 53.74 -23.59
N SER A 426 -95.82 52.48 -23.71
CA SER A 426 -96.71 51.33 -23.98
C SER A 426 -97.50 50.90 -22.73
N GLY A 427 -98.83 50.71 -22.85
CA GLY A 427 -99.71 50.35 -21.73
C GLY A 427 -100.62 49.14 -22.02
N ALA A 428 -100.34 48.01 -21.38
CA ALA A 428 -101.22 46.83 -21.34
C ALA A 428 -102.09 46.92 -20.07
N THR A 429 -103.26 47.56 -20.17
CA THR A 429 -104.13 47.89 -19.03
C THR A 429 -105.35 46.99 -18.89
N GLY A 430 -105.67 46.18 -19.91
CA GLY A 430 -106.67 45.13 -19.80
C GLY A 430 -106.12 43.89 -19.08
N SER A 431 -107.00 43.07 -18.46
CA SER A 431 -106.57 41.77 -17.91
C SER A 431 -106.06 40.86 -19.03
N ASP A 432 -104.95 40.14 -18.83
CA ASP A 432 -104.33 39.27 -19.85
C ASP A 432 -104.01 39.99 -21.18
N SER A 433 -103.69 41.29 -21.12
CA SER A 433 -103.37 42.10 -22.29
C SER A 433 -101.87 42.20 -22.55
N MET A 434 -101.50 42.52 -23.80
CA MET A 434 -100.10 42.71 -24.21
C MET A 434 -99.97 43.90 -25.16
N ALA A 435 -99.05 44.82 -24.85
CA ALA A 435 -98.78 46.04 -25.62
C ALA A 435 -97.30 46.11 -26.01
N LEU A 436 -97.00 46.09 -27.30
CA LEU A 436 -95.65 46.04 -27.85
C LEU A 436 -95.42 47.17 -28.86
N GLY A 437 -94.62 48.17 -28.48
CA GLY A 437 -94.23 49.34 -29.29
C GLY A 437 -94.53 50.68 -28.61
N PRO A 438 -93.78 51.77 -28.92
CA PRO A 438 -94.05 53.09 -28.35
C PRO A 438 -95.50 53.55 -28.50
N ASN A 439 -96.11 54.01 -27.40
CA ASN A 439 -97.52 54.42 -27.30
C ASN A 439 -98.56 53.36 -27.75
N SER A 440 -98.22 52.06 -27.74
CA SER A 440 -99.24 51.02 -27.94
C SER A 440 -100.13 50.88 -26.70
N SER A 441 -101.45 50.78 -26.89
CA SER A 441 -102.45 50.63 -25.83
C SER A 441 -103.27 49.37 -26.03
N ALA A 442 -103.16 48.42 -25.10
CA ALA A 442 -103.98 47.20 -25.04
C ALA A 442 -104.88 47.28 -23.80
N SER A 443 -106.02 47.97 -23.93
CA SER A 443 -106.90 48.29 -22.80
C SER A 443 -108.14 47.39 -22.69
N GLY A 444 -108.42 46.58 -23.71
CA GLY A 444 -109.45 45.54 -23.62
C GLY A 444 -108.95 44.29 -22.89
N ASN A 445 -109.82 43.57 -22.19
CA ASN A 445 -109.43 42.29 -21.57
C ASN A 445 -109.08 41.25 -22.66
N GLY A 446 -107.95 40.54 -22.51
CA GLY A 446 -107.42 39.61 -23.50
C GLY A 446 -106.96 40.26 -24.81
N SER A 447 -106.68 41.57 -24.80
CA SER A 447 -106.33 42.33 -26.01
C SER A 447 -104.82 42.31 -26.32
N LEU A 448 -104.48 42.45 -27.60
CA LEU A 448 -103.10 42.47 -28.10
C LEU A 448 -102.87 43.67 -29.02
N ALA A 449 -101.96 44.56 -28.66
CA ALA A 449 -101.57 45.73 -29.47
C ALA A 449 -100.10 45.61 -29.90
N ILE A 450 -99.83 45.51 -31.20
CA ILE A 450 -98.48 45.34 -31.74
C ILE A 450 -98.18 46.41 -32.81
N GLY A 451 -97.23 47.29 -32.51
CA GLY A 451 -96.75 48.39 -33.35
C GLY A 451 -96.95 49.77 -32.70
N ASN A 452 -96.22 50.80 -33.14
CA ASN A 452 -96.29 52.10 -32.49
C ASN A 452 -97.67 52.75 -32.67
N ASN A 453 -98.15 53.47 -31.65
CA ASN A 453 -99.47 54.14 -31.64
C ASN A 453 -100.66 53.22 -31.97
N THR A 454 -100.59 51.93 -31.61
CA THR A 454 -101.71 50.99 -31.80
C THR A 454 -102.68 51.02 -30.64
N THR A 455 -103.97 50.79 -30.90
CA THR A 455 -105.02 50.80 -29.87
C THR A 455 -105.89 49.55 -30.00
N ALA A 456 -105.81 48.62 -29.07
CA ALA A 456 -106.71 47.47 -28.92
C ALA A 456 -107.61 47.69 -27.70
N SER A 457 -108.75 48.38 -27.90
CA SER A 457 -109.60 48.85 -26.82
C SER A 457 -110.75 47.91 -26.45
N SER A 458 -111.02 46.90 -27.28
CA SER A 458 -112.15 45.98 -27.13
C SER A 458 -111.72 44.59 -26.64
N GLN A 459 -112.65 43.83 -26.08
CA GLN A 459 -112.36 42.52 -25.47
C GLN A 459 -111.90 41.52 -26.52
N ASN A 460 -110.84 40.75 -26.20
CA ASN A 460 -110.28 39.70 -27.06
C ASN A 460 -109.97 40.20 -28.49
N SER A 461 -109.49 41.44 -28.60
CA SER A 461 -109.21 42.11 -29.87
C SER A 461 -107.70 42.23 -30.12
N VAL A 462 -107.31 42.23 -31.40
CA VAL A 462 -105.91 42.35 -31.83
C VAL A 462 -105.77 43.56 -32.75
N ALA A 463 -104.96 44.55 -32.37
CA ALA A 463 -104.55 45.66 -33.25
C ALA A 463 -103.14 45.40 -33.78
N LEU A 464 -103.02 45.15 -35.10
CA LEU A 464 -101.80 44.68 -35.73
C LEU A 464 -101.26 45.67 -36.77
N GLY A 465 -100.12 46.30 -36.45
CA GLY A 465 -99.41 47.24 -37.31
C GLY A 465 -99.58 48.70 -36.87
N ASN A 466 -98.58 49.55 -37.11
CA ASN A 466 -98.53 50.96 -36.66
C ASN A 466 -99.85 51.73 -36.87
N GLY A 467 -100.36 52.40 -35.84
CA GLY A 467 -101.59 53.20 -35.93
C GLY A 467 -102.90 52.41 -36.09
N SER A 468 -102.89 51.08 -35.96
CA SER A 468 -104.11 50.27 -36.07
C SER A 468 -105.02 50.42 -34.84
N VAL A 469 -106.33 50.36 -35.08
CA VAL A 469 -107.37 50.49 -34.05
C VAL A 469 -108.28 49.27 -34.11
N ALA A 470 -108.35 48.51 -33.01
CA ALA A 470 -109.29 47.41 -32.81
C ALA A 470 -110.32 47.80 -31.75
N ASP A 471 -111.45 48.32 -32.21
CA ASP A 471 -112.54 48.90 -31.42
C ASP A 471 -113.81 48.02 -31.40
N ARG A 472 -113.66 46.76 -31.78
CA ARG A 472 -114.73 45.74 -31.77
C ARG A 472 -114.27 44.46 -31.09
N ASP A 473 -115.12 43.88 -30.26
CA ASP A 473 -114.82 42.63 -29.56
C ASP A 473 -114.59 41.48 -30.55
N ASN A 474 -113.66 40.57 -30.21
CA ASN A 474 -113.33 39.38 -31.01
C ASN A 474 -112.91 39.69 -32.47
N THR A 475 -112.14 40.75 -32.68
CA THR A 475 -111.67 41.14 -34.01
C THR A 475 -110.15 41.21 -34.10
N VAL A 476 -109.63 40.98 -35.30
CA VAL A 476 -108.25 41.33 -35.67
C VAL A 476 -108.31 42.51 -36.62
N SER A 477 -107.91 43.69 -36.14
CA SER A 477 -107.77 44.87 -36.96
C SER A 477 -106.34 45.00 -37.47
N VAL A 478 -106.19 45.17 -38.78
CA VAL A 478 -104.89 45.40 -39.43
C VAL A 478 -104.73 46.85 -39.90
N GLY A 479 -105.61 47.76 -39.45
CA GLY A 479 -105.63 49.15 -39.89
C GLY A 479 -106.52 50.04 -39.01
N ALA A 480 -106.82 51.23 -39.51
CA ALA A 480 -107.79 52.15 -38.93
C ALA A 480 -108.63 52.76 -40.08
N PRO A 481 -109.79 53.38 -39.80
CA PRO A 481 -110.58 54.06 -40.83
C PRO A 481 -109.72 55.06 -41.63
N GLY A 482 -109.65 54.90 -42.95
CA GLY A 482 -108.81 55.72 -43.84
C GLY A 482 -107.32 55.32 -43.88
N GLN A 483 -106.94 54.27 -43.16
CA GLN A 483 -105.61 53.64 -43.17
C GLN A 483 -105.74 52.11 -43.21
N GLU A 484 -106.60 51.61 -44.11
CA GLU A 484 -106.81 50.18 -44.32
C GLU A 484 -105.58 49.53 -44.97
N ARG A 485 -105.28 48.30 -44.58
CA ARG A 485 -104.17 47.52 -45.14
C ARG A 485 -104.68 46.36 -45.98
N GLN A 486 -103.97 46.10 -47.07
CA GLN A 486 -104.18 44.89 -47.84
C GLN A 486 -103.64 43.68 -47.10
N ILE A 487 -104.41 42.59 -47.12
CA ILE A 487 -103.95 41.26 -46.69
C ILE A 487 -103.51 40.52 -47.95
N THR A 488 -102.20 40.39 -48.15
CA THR A 488 -101.62 39.75 -49.33
C THR A 488 -101.27 38.29 -49.05
N ASN A 489 -101.07 37.49 -50.11
CA ASN A 489 -100.77 36.05 -50.02
C ASN A 489 -101.87 35.18 -49.36
N VAL A 490 -103.13 35.58 -49.50
CA VAL A 490 -104.28 34.79 -49.03
C VAL A 490 -104.52 33.60 -49.96
N LYS A 491 -104.26 32.39 -49.48
CA LYS A 491 -104.59 31.13 -50.17
C LYS A 491 -106.11 30.99 -50.28
N ALA A 492 -106.58 30.27 -51.29
CA ALA A 492 -108.00 29.98 -51.48
C ALA A 492 -108.59 29.28 -50.24
N GLY A 493 -109.66 29.84 -49.68
CA GLY A 493 -110.38 29.29 -48.54
C GLY A 493 -111.05 27.96 -48.88
N THR A 494 -111.02 27.01 -47.94
CA THR A 494 -111.57 25.66 -48.10
C THR A 494 -112.67 25.34 -47.09
N ALA A 495 -112.76 26.08 -45.98
CA ALA A 495 -113.81 25.98 -44.98
C ALA A 495 -114.75 27.20 -45.03
N PRO A 496 -115.99 27.09 -44.51
CA PRO A 496 -116.98 28.18 -44.55
C PRO A 496 -116.56 29.49 -43.85
N THR A 497 -115.57 29.44 -42.96
CA THR A 497 -115.05 30.60 -42.21
C THR A 497 -113.70 31.09 -42.71
N ASP A 498 -113.18 30.53 -43.80
CA ASP A 498 -111.93 30.98 -44.39
C ASP A 498 -112.15 32.29 -45.18
N ALA A 499 -111.13 33.14 -45.20
CA ALA A 499 -111.13 34.32 -46.06
C ALA A 499 -111.13 33.90 -47.54
N VAL A 500 -112.04 34.48 -48.33
CA VAL A 500 -112.11 34.26 -49.78
C VAL A 500 -111.06 35.14 -50.46
N ASN A 501 -110.22 34.55 -51.31
CA ASN A 501 -109.27 35.32 -52.09
C ASN A 501 -109.88 35.80 -53.42
N VAL A 502 -109.24 36.77 -54.08
CA VAL A 502 -109.75 37.39 -55.31
C VAL A 502 -109.89 36.37 -56.45
N GLN A 503 -109.04 35.34 -56.50
CA GLN A 503 -109.13 34.28 -57.50
C GLN A 503 -110.43 33.48 -57.36
N GLN A 504 -110.79 33.06 -56.14
CA GLN A 504 -112.04 32.33 -55.88
C GLN A 504 -113.28 33.15 -56.27
N LEU A 505 -113.26 34.46 -56.01
CA LEU A 505 -114.34 35.35 -56.43
C LEU A 505 -114.43 35.47 -57.96
N ASN A 506 -113.29 35.62 -58.63
CA ASN A 506 -113.23 35.71 -60.10
C ASN A 506 -113.70 34.43 -60.78
N ASP A 507 -113.31 33.26 -60.26
CA ASP A 507 -113.74 31.95 -60.77
C ASP A 507 -115.26 31.80 -60.64
N HIS A 508 -115.83 32.21 -59.50
CA HIS A 508 -117.27 32.16 -59.28
C HIS A 508 -118.03 33.12 -60.20
N ILE A 509 -117.56 34.36 -60.36
CA ILE A 509 -118.16 35.35 -61.29
C ILE A 509 -118.05 34.86 -62.75
N GLY A 510 -116.97 34.18 -63.12
CA GLY A 510 -116.78 33.58 -64.44
C GLY A 510 -117.82 32.50 -64.77
N SER A 511 -118.16 31.67 -63.78
CA SER A 511 -119.20 30.63 -63.92
C SER A 511 -120.60 31.23 -64.20
N VAL A 512 -120.98 32.28 -63.44
CA VAL A 512 -122.28 32.96 -63.60
C VAL A 512 -122.44 33.62 -64.97
N ARG A 513 -121.37 34.23 -65.51
CA ARG A 513 -121.42 34.83 -66.85
C ARG A 513 -121.64 33.79 -67.95
N SER A 514 -121.04 32.61 -67.82
CA SER A 514 -121.18 31.52 -68.79
C SER A 514 -122.60 30.95 -68.82
N ASP A 515 -123.24 30.81 -67.67
CA ASP A 515 -124.64 30.39 -67.56
C ASP A 515 -125.60 31.40 -68.21
N MET A 516 -125.37 32.70 -68.01
CA MET A 516 -126.17 33.75 -68.63
C MET A 516 -126.14 33.72 -70.17
N ASP A 517 -124.97 33.48 -70.77
CA ASP A 517 -124.83 33.38 -72.24
C ASP A 517 -125.47 32.10 -72.80
N HIS A 518 -125.57 31.04 -72.00
CA HIS A 518 -126.33 29.84 -72.35
C HIS A 518 -127.83 30.14 -72.42
N TYR A 519 -128.41 30.71 -71.37
CA TYR A 519 -129.85 31.01 -71.34
C TYR A 519 -130.28 31.97 -72.45
N ARG A 520 -129.46 32.98 -72.78
CA ARG A 520 -129.76 33.94 -73.84
C ARG A 520 -129.87 33.28 -75.23
N ARG A 521 -129.01 32.30 -75.52
CA ARG A 521 -128.99 31.61 -76.82
C ARG A 521 -130.15 30.63 -77.00
N ASP A 522 -130.56 29.95 -75.92
CA ASP A 522 -131.70 29.02 -75.96
C ASP A 522 -133.04 29.75 -76.14
N ALA A 523 -133.21 30.89 -75.46
CA ALA A 523 -134.37 31.77 -75.66
C ALA A 523 -134.47 32.28 -77.11
N SER A 524 -133.33 32.65 -77.72
CA SER A 524 -133.29 33.12 -79.11
C SER A 524 -133.70 32.03 -80.12
N GLY A 525 -133.33 30.77 -79.88
CA GLY A 525 -133.75 29.62 -80.70
C GLY A 525 -135.26 29.34 -80.60
N GLY A 526 -135.84 29.49 -79.41
CA GLY A 526 -137.29 29.38 -79.20
C GLY A 526 -138.09 30.41 -80.00
N ILE A 527 -137.62 31.66 -80.07
CA ILE A 527 -138.30 32.73 -80.85
C ILE A 527 -138.20 32.45 -82.35
N ALA A 528 -137.04 32.01 -82.86
CA ALA A 528 -136.90 31.63 -84.27
C ALA A 528 -137.91 30.52 -84.67
N SER A 529 -138.16 29.59 -83.75
CA SER A 529 -139.14 28.49 -83.90
C SER A 529 -140.58 28.99 -84.00
N ALA A 530 -140.94 30.00 -83.22
CA ALA A 530 -142.25 30.64 -83.27
C ALA A 530 -142.45 31.43 -84.58
N VAL A 531 -141.43 32.15 -85.04
CA VAL A 531 -141.45 32.86 -86.34
C VAL A 531 -141.65 31.88 -87.50
N ALA A 532 -140.98 30.73 -87.46
CA ALA A 532 -141.14 29.69 -88.47
C ALA A 532 -142.57 29.12 -88.49
N ILE A 533 -143.17 28.85 -87.32
CA ILE A 533 -144.55 28.32 -87.22
C ILE A 533 -145.59 29.34 -87.70
N ALA A 534 -145.40 30.62 -87.39
CA ALA A 534 -146.34 31.68 -87.76
C ALA A 534 -146.49 31.83 -89.28
N ASN A 535 -145.42 31.59 -90.03
CA ASN A 535 -145.40 31.70 -91.49
C ASN A 535 -145.97 30.47 -92.22
N LEU A 536 -146.48 29.46 -91.51
CA LEU A 536 -147.11 28.29 -92.14
C LEU A 536 -148.49 28.65 -92.74
N PRO A 537 -148.69 28.48 -94.07
CA PRO A 537 -149.99 28.65 -94.71
C PRO A 537 -151.07 27.71 -94.14
N GLN A 538 -152.34 28.09 -94.30
CA GLN A 538 -153.50 27.34 -93.81
C GLN A 538 -154.48 27.04 -94.95
N ALA A 539 -155.12 25.87 -94.92
CA ALA A 539 -156.16 25.47 -95.86
C ALA A 539 -157.37 26.43 -95.77
N SER A 540 -157.82 26.95 -96.91
CA SER A 540 -158.87 27.98 -97.01
C SER A 540 -160.19 27.48 -97.63
N LEU A 541 -160.20 26.29 -98.25
CA LEU A 541 -161.36 25.69 -98.93
C LEU A 541 -161.97 24.53 -98.12
N ALA A 542 -163.29 24.39 -98.17
CA ALA A 542 -164.03 23.40 -97.38
C ALA A 542 -163.76 21.96 -97.86
N GLY A 543 -163.38 21.09 -96.93
CA GLY A 543 -163.09 19.67 -97.21
C GLY A 543 -161.64 19.37 -97.63
N GLU A 544 -160.78 20.38 -97.75
CA GLU A 544 -159.37 20.20 -98.10
C GLU A 544 -158.45 20.08 -96.88
N SER A 545 -157.32 19.40 -97.09
CA SER A 545 -156.20 19.33 -96.16
C SER A 545 -154.94 19.85 -96.84
N MET A 546 -154.08 20.54 -96.07
CA MET A 546 -152.83 21.15 -96.54
C MET A 546 -151.67 20.74 -95.63
N VAL A 547 -150.54 20.38 -96.23
CA VAL A 547 -149.24 20.27 -95.56
C VAL A 547 -148.37 21.45 -95.97
N ALA A 548 -147.70 22.07 -94.99
CA ALA A 548 -146.84 23.23 -95.18
C ALA A 548 -145.50 23.07 -94.47
N ILE A 549 -144.48 23.74 -94.99
CA ILE A 549 -143.18 23.93 -94.35
C ILE A 549 -142.81 25.42 -94.39
N ALA A 550 -142.20 25.94 -93.32
CA ALA A 550 -141.76 27.32 -93.23
C ALA A 550 -140.47 27.44 -92.43
N GLY A 551 -139.63 28.42 -92.78
CA GLY A 551 -138.40 28.76 -92.07
C GLY A 551 -138.54 30.06 -91.29
N GLY A 552 -137.75 30.21 -90.22
CA GLY A 552 -137.68 31.43 -89.42
C GLY A 552 -136.29 31.63 -88.83
N THR A 553 -135.84 32.88 -88.72
CA THR A 553 -134.55 33.22 -88.12
C THR A 553 -134.72 34.34 -87.11
N TYR A 554 -134.00 34.28 -85.98
CA TYR A 554 -133.97 35.35 -84.99
C TYR A 554 -132.64 35.37 -84.24
N SER A 555 -131.97 36.53 -84.21
CA SER A 555 -130.74 36.77 -83.43
C SER A 555 -129.65 35.69 -83.60
N GLY A 556 -129.35 35.31 -84.85
CA GLY A 556 -128.33 34.30 -85.19
C GLY A 556 -128.75 32.84 -84.98
N GLN A 557 -129.98 32.58 -84.56
CA GLN A 557 -130.57 31.23 -84.53
C GLN A 557 -131.56 31.05 -85.69
N SER A 558 -131.66 29.83 -86.19
CA SER A 558 -132.55 29.48 -87.31
C SER A 558 -133.46 28.33 -86.91
N ALA A 559 -134.67 28.28 -87.48
CA ALA A 559 -135.65 27.26 -87.20
C ALA A 559 -136.45 26.88 -88.44
N VAL A 560 -136.93 25.65 -88.45
CA VAL A 560 -137.79 25.08 -89.49
C VAL A 560 -139.05 24.54 -88.84
N ALA A 561 -140.20 24.84 -89.43
CA ALA A 561 -141.51 24.43 -88.98
C ALA A 561 -142.24 23.64 -90.07
N PHE A 562 -143.04 22.67 -89.65
CA PHE A 562 -143.94 21.88 -90.47
C PHE A 562 -145.35 22.05 -89.94
N GLY A 563 -146.34 22.11 -90.83
CA GLY A 563 -147.74 22.30 -90.48
C GLY A 563 -148.65 21.38 -91.26
N LEU A 564 -149.71 20.91 -90.62
CA LEU A 564 -150.86 20.26 -91.23
C LEU A 564 -152.08 21.10 -90.91
N SER A 565 -152.91 21.43 -91.88
CA SER A 565 -154.21 22.07 -91.62
C SER A 565 -155.31 21.41 -92.43
N THR A 566 -156.53 21.38 -91.89
CA THR A 566 -157.69 20.77 -92.54
C THR A 566 -158.95 21.54 -92.21
N ALA A 567 -159.82 21.75 -93.21
CA ALA A 567 -161.15 22.32 -93.02
C ALA A 567 -162.23 21.23 -93.13
N THR A 568 -163.24 21.26 -92.26
CA THR A 568 -164.37 20.31 -92.34
C THR A 568 -165.17 20.52 -93.62
N ARG A 569 -165.83 19.46 -94.12
CA ARG A 569 -166.59 19.51 -95.39
C ARG A 569 -167.73 20.53 -95.40
N ASN A 570 -168.27 20.88 -94.24
CA ASN A 570 -169.28 21.93 -94.11
C ASN A 570 -168.67 23.34 -94.01
N GLY A 571 -167.34 23.47 -94.10
CA GLY A 571 -166.60 24.74 -94.05
C GLY A 571 -166.56 25.43 -92.68
N ARG A 572 -167.16 24.85 -91.64
CA ARG A 572 -167.35 25.53 -90.35
C ARG A 572 -166.19 25.38 -89.37
N TRP A 573 -165.37 24.34 -89.48
CA TRP A 573 -164.20 24.15 -88.61
C TRP A 573 -162.93 24.09 -89.43
N VAL A 574 -161.87 24.76 -88.97
CA VAL A 574 -160.52 24.60 -89.49
C VAL A 574 -159.57 24.25 -88.36
N VAL A 575 -158.84 23.16 -88.50
CA VAL A 575 -157.86 22.68 -87.53
C VAL A 575 -156.48 22.81 -88.14
N LYS A 576 -155.51 23.30 -87.37
CA LYS A 576 -154.10 23.40 -87.75
C LYS A 576 -153.25 22.78 -86.65
N ALA A 577 -152.33 21.91 -87.02
CA ALA A 577 -151.26 21.40 -86.19
C ALA A 577 -149.92 21.84 -86.78
N SER A 578 -148.94 22.11 -85.93
CA SER A 578 -147.61 22.57 -86.33
C SER A 578 -146.54 22.07 -85.36
N GLY A 579 -145.35 21.83 -85.88
CA GLY A 579 -144.16 21.51 -85.09
C GLY A 579 -142.94 22.18 -85.70
N SER A 580 -141.99 22.59 -84.88
CA SER A 580 -140.74 23.19 -85.33
C SER A 580 -139.54 22.78 -84.49
N THR A 581 -138.37 22.92 -85.08
CA THR A 581 -137.08 22.74 -84.41
C THR A 581 -136.11 23.84 -84.85
N ASN A 582 -135.10 24.11 -84.03
CA ASN A 582 -134.13 25.17 -84.27
C ASN A 582 -132.68 24.72 -84.08
N THR A 583 -131.74 25.63 -84.36
CA THR A 583 -130.29 25.44 -84.25
C THR A 583 -129.76 25.14 -82.84
N ARG A 584 -130.59 25.27 -81.79
CA ARG A 584 -130.29 24.82 -80.41
C ARG A 584 -130.79 23.42 -80.11
N GLY A 585 -131.47 22.77 -81.08
CA GLY A 585 -132.03 21.44 -80.93
C GLY A 585 -133.33 21.39 -80.10
N THR A 586 -133.88 22.53 -79.70
CA THR A 586 -135.17 22.56 -78.98
C THR A 586 -136.33 22.41 -79.98
N VAL A 587 -137.40 21.78 -79.52
CA VAL A 587 -138.58 21.44 -80.33
C VAL A 587 -139.80 22.16 -79.75
N ALA A 588 -140.60 22.76 -80.62
CA ALA A 588 -141.88 23.36 -80.26
C ALA A 588 -143.00 22.71 -81.07
N VAL A 589 -144.14 22.45 -80.44
CA VAL A 589 -145.33 21.90 -81.09
C VAL A 589 -146.57 22.68 -80.66
N GLY A 590 -147.51 22.88 -81.57
CA GLY A 590 -148.74 23.60 -81.30
C GLY A 590 -149.84 23.21 -82.26
N ALA A 591 -151.07 23.11 -81.75
CA ALA A 591 -152.25 22.87 -82.55
C ALA A 591 -153.38 23.82 -82.13
N GLY A 592 -154.26 24.16 -83.06
CA GLY A 592 -155.39 25.05 -82.84
C GLY A 592 -156.54 24.70 -83.76
N ALA A 593 -157.76 25.02 -83.32
CA ALA A 593 -158.98 24.86 -84.10
C ALA A 593 -159.77 26.16 -84.07
N GLY A 594 -160.21 26.61 -85.24
CA GLY A 594 -161.08 27.77 -85.41
C GLY A 594 -162.45 27.32 -85.92
N TYR A 595 -163.51 27.87 -85.33
CA TYR A 595 -164.87 27.73 -85.82
C TYR A 595 -165.29 29.01 -86.53
N ARG A 596 -165.87 28.87 -87.72
CA ARG A 596 -166.38 29.97 -88.54
C ARG A 596 -167.90 29.83 -88.62
N TRP A 597 -168.63 30.83 -88.13
CA TRP A 597 -170.09 30.87 -88.10
C TRP A 597 -170.67 31.78 -89.18
#